data_AF-A0A2P4S4B9-F1
#
_entry.id   AF-A0A2P4S4B9-F1
#
_cell.length_a   1.000
_cell.length_b   1.000
_cell.length_c   1.000
_cell.angle_alpha   90.00
_cell.angle_beta   90.00
_cell.angle_gamma   90.00
#
_symmetry.space_group_name_H-M   'P 1'
#
loop_
_entity.id
_entity.type
_entity.pdbx_description
1 polymer ?
#
loop_
_entity_poly.entity_id
_entity_poly.type
_entity_poly.pdbx_seq_one_letter_code
_entity_poly.pdbx_strand_id
1 'polypeptide(L)'
;MAKMEVKTSLLDDMIGVGDMVLLEPLNEDSFINNLKKRFDHNEVYTYIGSVVISINPYRSLPIYTPEKVEEYRNRNFYELSPHIFALSDEAYRSLRDQDKDQCILITGESEAGKTEASKFGKYMDIEFDFKGDPLGGVISNYLLEKSRVVKQPRGERNFHIFYQILSGASEDFLCKLRLERDFSRYNYLGLDSAKVNGVDDAANFRTVRNNEVVL
;
A
#
# COMPACT_ATOMS: atom_id res chain seq x y z
N MET A 1 -11.57 8.02 -50.43
CA MET A 1 -11.07 9.03 -49.46
C MET A 1 -10.91 8.32 -48.13
N ALA A 2 -9.68 8.03 -47.73
CA ALA A 2 -9.40 7.44 -46.42
C ALA A 2 -9.69 8.50 -45.35
N LYS A 3 -10.57 8.19 -44.39
CA LYS A 3 -10.76 9.00 -43.19
C LYS A 3 -9.47 8.88 -42.38
N MET A 4 -8.74 9.99 -42.32
CA MET A 4 -7.59 10.17 -41.43
C MET A 4 -8.17 10.33 -40.02
N GLU A 5 -8.09 9.28 -39.20
CA GLU A 5 -8.37 9.38 -37.77
C GLU A 5 -7.30 10.25 -37.13
N VAL A 6 -7.68 11.47 -36.76
CA VAL A 6 -6.87 12.34 -35.93
C VAL A 6 -6.83 11.72 -34.54
N LYS A 7 -5.75 11.00 -34.22
CA LYS A 7 -5.44 10.64 -32.84
C LYS A 7 -5.12 11.94 -32.11
N THR A 8 -6.09 12.49 -31.38
CA THR A 8 -5.86 13.57 -30.42
C THR A 8 -4.72 13.14 -29.51
N SER A 9 -3.62 13.88 -29.54
CA SER A 9 -2.44 13.58 -28.73
C SER A 9 -2.82 13.79 -27.27
N LEU A 10 -2.71 12.74 -26.45
CA LEU A 10 -3.00 12.77 -25.00
C LEU A 10 -2.22 13.83 -24.21
N LEU A 11 -1.19 14.43 -24.82
CA LEU A 11 -0.47 15.57 -24.26
C LEU A 11 -1.35 16.82 -24.11
N ASP A 12 -2.42 16.97 -24.90
CA ASP A 12 -3.20 18.20 -24.97
C ASP A 12 -4.15 18.40 -23.77
N ASP A 13 -4.60 17.32 -23.12
CA ASP A 13 -5.47 17.35 -21.93
C ASP A 13 -4.72 17.01 -20.61
N MET A 14 -3.40 16.83 -20.68
CA MET A 14 -2.62 16.35 -19.54
C MET A 14 -2.44 17.44 -18.47
N ILE A 15 -2.95 17.18 -17.27
CA ILE A 15 -2.77 18.08 -16.13
C ILE A 15 -1.32 17.98 -15.65
N GLY A 16 -0.56 19.05 -15.87
CA GLY A 16 0.87 19.05 -15.52
C GLY A 16 1.65 18.06 -16.39
N VAL A 17 2.79 17.58 -15.88
CA VAL A 17 3.63 16.60 -16.57
C VAL A 17 3.35 15.21 -16.00
N GLY A 18 2.83 14.30 -16.83
CA GLY A 18 2.48 12.93 -16.43
C GLY A 18 3.68 11.98 -16.30
N ASP A 19 4.77 12.24 -17.02
CA ASP A 19 6.05 11.55 -16.86
C ASP A 19 7.14 12.57 -16.52
N MET A 20 7.68 12.48 -15.31
CA MET A 20 8.69 13.40 -14.78
C MET A 20 10.01 13.41 -15.56
N VAL A 21 10.26 12.42 -16.43
CA VAL A 21 11.39 12.46 -17.37
C VAL A 21 11.28 13.66 -18.33
N LEU A 22 10.05 14.14 -18.59
CA LEU A 22 9.77 15.28 -19.47
C LEU A 22 9.70 16.62 -18.71
N LEU A 23 10.01 16.64 -17.42
CA LEU A 23 9.92 17.86 -16.60
C LEU A 23 11.11 18.79 -16.87
N GLU A 24 10.82 20.03 -17.28
CA GLU A 24 11.82 21.07 -17.50
C GLU A 24 11.45 22.40 -16.81
N PRO A 25 12.36 23.03 -16.05
CA PRO A 25 13.66 22.50 -15.60
C PRO A 25 13.47 21.37 -14.57
N LEU A 26 14.38 20.39 -14.54
CA LEU A 26 14.34 19.32 -13.54
C LEU A 26 15.03 19.79 -12.24
N ASN A 27 14.23 20.22 -11.27
CA ASN A 27 14.69 20.56 -9.92
C ASN A 27 13.62 20.20 -8.86
N GLU A 28 13.97 20.27 -7.57
CA GLU A 28 13.06 19.88 -6.49
C GLU A 28 11.77 20.72 -6.47
N ASP A 29 11.88 22.04 -6.66
CA ASP A 29 10.74 22.95 -6.65
C ASP A 29 9.74 22.62 -7.77
N SER A 30 10.22 22.48 -9.01
CA SER A 30 9.38 22.10 -10.16
C SER A 30 8.75 20.73 -9.99
N PHE A 31 9.47 19.77 -9.41
CA PHE A 31 8.99 18.42 -9.15
C PHE A 31 7.84 18.43 -8.13
N ILE A 32 8.04 19.11 -7.00
CA ILE A 32 7.01 19.26 -5.96
C ILE A 32 5.81 20.04 -6.50
N ASN A 33 6.05 21.12 -7.25
CA ASN A 33 4.98 21.92 -7.84
C ASN A 33 4.15 21.12 -8.86
N ASN A 34 4.77 20.25 -9.65
CA ASN A 34 4.06 19.39 -10.59
C ASN A 34 3.20 18.35 -9.87
N LEU A 35 3.76 17.65 -8.86
CA LEU A 35 2.99 16.71 -8.05
C LEU A 35 1.81 17.37 -7.35
N LYS A 36 2.03 18.56 -6.78
CA LYS A 36 0.97 19.36 -6.15
C LYS A 36 -0.13 19.73 -7.14
N LYS A 37 0.25 20.27 -8.30
CA LYS A 37 -0.70 20.64 -9.37
C LYS A 37 -1.55 19.44 -9.81
N ARG A 38 -0.94 18.28 -10.00
CA ARG A 38 -1.64 17.03 -10.34
C ARG A 38 -2.58 16.59 -9.23
N PHE A 39 -2.10 16.55 -7.99
CA PHE A 39 -2.88 16.19 -6.82
C PHE A 39 -4.11 17.07 -6.62
N ASP A 40 -3.97 18.39 -6.80
CA ASP A 40 -5.07 19.37 -6.70
C ASP A 40 -6.20 19.09 -7.71
N HIS A 41 -5.90 18.36 -8.79
CA HIS A 41 -6.86 17.94 -9.81
C HIS A 41 -7.23 16.45 -9.73
N ASN A 42 -6.96 15.78 -8.60
CA ASN A 42 -7.21 14.35 -8.37
C ASN A 42 -6.33 13.37 -9.16
N GLU A 43 -5.27 13.86 -9.78
CA GLU A 43 -4.28 13.02 -10.46
C GLU A 43 -3.24 12.55 -9.43
N VAL A 44 -3.52 11.40 -8.79
CA VAL A 44 -2.69 10.86 -7.70
C VAL A 44 -1.50 10.02 -8.19
N TYR A 45 -1.51 9.62 -9.45
CA TYR A 45 -0.45 8.84 -10.07
C TYR A 45 0.39 9.72 -10.99
N THR A 46 1.71 9.53 -10.97
CA THR A 46 2.64 10.19 -11.91
C THR A 46 3.79 9.23 -12.22
N TYR A 47 4.29 9.22 -13.45
CA TYR A 47 5.38 8.34 -13.84
C TYR A 47 6.76 8.97 -13.68
N ILE A 48 7.76 8.12 -13.51
CA ILE A 48 9.17 8.39 -13.81
C ILE A 48 9.63 7.24 -14.70
N GLY A 49 9.53 7.39 -16.02
CA GLY A 49 9.73 6.27 -16.94
C GLY A 49 8.73 5.14 -16.63
N SER A 50 9.22 3.97 -16.20
CA SER A 50 8.40 2.81 -15.82
C SER A 50 8.03 2.75 -14.34
N VAL A 51 8.49 3.70 -13.52
CA VAL A 51 8.19 3.78 -12.09
C VAL A 51 6.90 4.58 -11.89
N VAL A 52 6.05 4.15 -10.96
CA VAL A 52 4.82 4.85 -10.58
C VAL A 52 4.99 5.52 -9.23
N ILE A 53 4.84 6.85 -9.20
CA ILE A 53 4.64 7.63 -7.98
C ILE A 53 3.15 7.60 -7.65
N SER A 54 2.82 7.29 -6.40
CA SER A 54 1.44 7.30 -5.88
C SER A 54 1.36 8.23 -4.68
N ILE A 55 0.49 9.24 -4.74
CA ILE A 55 0.22 10.16 -3.63
C ILE A 55 -1.11 9.78 -2.98
N ASN A 56 -1.10 9.56 -1.66
CA ASN A 56 -2.31 9.18 -0.93
C ASN A 56 -3.36 10.30 -0.95
N PRO A 57 -4.56 10.09 -1.54
CA PRO A 57 -5.62 11.09 -1.56
C PRO A 57 -6.37 11.25 -0.23
N TYR A 58 -6.18 10.34 0.74
CA TYR A 58 -6.96 10.26 1.99
C TYR A 58 -8.49 10.22 1.78
N ARG A 59 -8.92 9.85 0.57
CA ARG A 59 -10.31 9.67 0.16
C ARG A 59 -10.40 8.67 -0.98
N SER A 60 -11.57 8.05 -1.13
CA SER A 60 -11.85 7.18 -2.26
C SER A 60 -12.00 8.00 -3.54
N LEU A 61 -11.28 7.62 -4.59
CA LEU A 61 -11.38 8.20 -5.92
C LEU A 61 -12.12 7.23 -6.86
N PRO A 62 -12.96 7.71 -7.79
CA PRO A 62 -13.70 6.87 -8.73
C PRO A 62 -12.82 6.39 -9.91
N ILE A 63 -11.58 5.97 -9.61
CA ILE A 63 -10.58 5.54 -10.60
C ILE A 63 -10.28 4.03 -10.51
N TYR A 64 -10.90 3.33 -9.56
CA TYR A 64 -10.74 1.89 -9.34
C TYR A 64 -12.02 1.13 -9.73
N THR A 65 -12.62 1.48 -10.86
CA THR A 65 -13.85 0.82 -11.34
C THR A 65 -13.53 -0.29 -12.33
N PRO A 66 -14.43 -1.29 -12.52
CA PRO A 66 -14.26 -2.33 -13.53
C PRO A 66 -14.06 -1.79 -14.93
N GLU A 67 -14.73 -0.69 -15.28
CA GLU A 67 -14.58 -0.03 -16.58
C GLU A 67 -13.15 0.48 -16.78
N LYS A 68 -12.54 1.03 -15.72
CA LYS A 68 -11.15 1.49 -15.75
C LYS A 68 -10.15 0.34 -15.87
N VAL A 69 -10.46 -0.82 -15.28
CA VAL A 69 -9.65 -2.04 -15.45
C VAL A 69 -9.67 -2.49 -16.92
N GLU A 70 -10.83 -2.51 -17.56
CA GLU A 70 -10.94 -2.88 -18.98
C GLU A 70 -10.29 -1.86 -19.91
N GLU A 71 -10.39 -0.57 -19.58
CA GLU A 71 -9.77 0.51 -20.35
C GLU A 71 -8.24 0.32 -20.47
N TYR A 72 -7.59 -0.06 -19.36
CA TYR A 72 -6.12 -0.23 -19.25
C TYR A 72 -5.62 -1.61 -19.69
N ARG A 73 -6.51 -2.58 -19.89
CA ARG A 73 -6.14 -3.96 -20.25
C ARG A 73 -5.53 -4.01 -21.66
N ASN A 74 -4.40 -4.72 -21.78
CA ASN A 74 -3.65 -4.91 -23.02
C ASN A 74 -3.30 -3.58 -23.73
N ARG A 75 -3.00 -2.53 -22.96
CA ARG A 75 -2.57 -1.22 -23.47
C ARG A 75 -1.08 -1.05 -23.28
N ASN A 76 -0.44 -0.31 -24.18
CA ASN A 76 0.94 0.09 -23.97
C ASN A 76 1.02 1.10 -22.82
N PHE A 77 2.13 1.09 -22.08
CA PHE A 77 2.29 1.84 -20.83
C PHE A 77 2.03 3.36 -20.95
N TYR A 78 2.35 3.95 -22.10
CA TYR A 78 2.20 5.38 -22.38
C TYR A 78 0.98 5.72 -23.27
N GLU A 79 0.08 4.76 -23.51
CA GLU A 79 -1.15 5.01 -24.29
C GLU A 79 -2.26 5.69 -23.50
N LEU A 80 -2.20 5.68 -22.17
CA LEU A 80 -3.22 6.25 -21.30
C LEU A 80 -2.55 7.11 -20.22
N SER A 81 -3.37 7.86 -19.47
CA SER A 81 -2.88 8.68 -18.37
C SER A 81 -2.19 7.83 -17.29
N PRO A 82 -1.33 8.44 -16.45
CA PRO A 82 -0.65 7.69 -15.40
C PRO A 82 -1.63 6.97 -14.45
N HIS A 83 -1.48 5.66 -14.32
CA HIS A 83 -2.32 4.85 -13.43
C HIS A 83 -1.60 3.57 -13.01
N ILE A 84 -1.90 3.07 -11.81
CA ILE A 84 -1.31 1.81 -11.31
C ILE A 84 -1.69 0.60 -12.18
N PHE A 85 -2.86 0.63 -12.83
CA PHE A 85 -3.30 -0.46 -13.71
C PHE A 85 -2.41 -0.64 -14.94
N ALA A 86 -1.75 0.40 -15.45
CA ALA A 86 -0.79 0.25 -16.54
C ALA A 86 0.42 -0.60 -16.10
N LEU A 87 0.91 -0.38 -14.87
CA LEU A 87 1.99 -1.19 -14.28
C LEU A 87 1.54 -2.64 -14.07
N SER A 88 0.33 -2.83 -13.53
CA SER A 88 -0.23 -4.17 -13.32
C SER A 88 -0.46 -4.93 -14.64
N ASP A 89 -0.96 -4.25 -15.68
CA ASP A 89 -1.17 -4.84 -17.01
C ASP A 89 0.16 -5.25 -17.66
N GLU A 90 1.19 -4.40 -17.56
CA GLU A 90 2.53 -4.73 -18.06
C GLU A 90 3.12 -5.95 -17.35
N ALA A 91 3.04 -5.98 -16.02
CA ALA A 91 3.50 -7.12 -15.22
C ALA A 91 2.72 -8.40 -15.60
N TYR A 92 1.40 -8.32 -15.70
CA TYR A 92 0.55 -9.46 -16.05
C TYR A 92 0.82 -9.97 -17.47
N ARG A 93 0.99 -9.09 -18.46
CA ARG A 93 1.35 -9.49 -19.83
C ARG A 93 2.73 -10.13 -19.88
N SER A 94 3.70 -9.60 -19.14
CA SER A 94 5.04 -10.18 -19.04
C SER A 94 5.01 -11.58 -18.40
N LEU A 95 4.18 -11.77 -17.36
CA LEU A 95 3.93 -13.07 -16.75
C LEU A 95 3.29 -14.06 -17.74
N ARG A 96 2.20 -13.65 -18.41
CA ARG A 96 1.38 -14.50 -19.29
C ARG A 96 2.06 -14.85 -20.62
N ASP A 97 2.69 -13.87 -21.26
CA ASP A 97 3.16 -14.01 -22.65
C ASP A 97 4.65 -14.36 -22.73
N GLN A 98 5.41 -14.15 -21.65
CA GLN A 98 6.86 -14.38 -21.61
C GLN A 98 7.28 -15.41 -20.56
N ASP A 99 6.34 -15.97 -19.78
CA ASP A 99 6.60 -16.90 -18.68
C ASP A 99 7.65 -16.34 -17.68
N LYS A 100 7.58 -15.04 -17.39
CA LYS A 100 8.52 -14.36 -16.48
C LYS A 100 7.88 -14.07 -15.13
N ASP A 101 8.56 -14.48 -14.07
CA ASP A 101 8.20 -14.09 -12.71
C ASP A 101 8.26 -12.57 -12.54
N GLN A 102 7.26 -11.99 -11.88
CA GLN A 102 7.16 -10.56 -11.65
C GLN A 102 7.31 -10.24 -10.16
N CYS A 103 8.04 -9.16 -9.87
CA CYS A 103 8.15 -8.62 -8.53
C CYS A 103 7.88 -7.12 -8.55
N ILE A 104 6.77 -6.70 -7.94
CA ILE A 104 6.43 -5.28 -7.78
C ILE A 104 6.87 -4.83 -6.38
N LEU A 105 7.85 -3.92 -6.33
CA LEU A 105 8.37 -3.35 -5.09
C LEU A 105 7.64 -2.05 -4.75
N ILE A 106 7.03 -1.98 -3.55
CA ILE A 106 6.32 -0.80 -3.06
C ILE A 106 7.13 -0.12 -1.94
N THR A 107 7.74 1.04 -2.21
CA THR A 107 8.57 1.83 -1.27
C THR A 107 7.89 3.13 -0.84
N GLY A 108 8.29 3.70 0.31
CA GLY A 108 7.64 4.87 0.93
C GLY A 108 7.39 4.70 2.44
N GLU A 109 7.11 5.82 3.09
CA GLU A 109 6.95 5.95 4.53
C GLU A 109 5.65 5.31 5.04
N SER A 110 5.54 5.15 6.37
CA SER A 110 4.28 4.73 6.99
C SER A 110 3.18 5.72 6.62
N GLU A 111 1.97 5.22 6.34
CA GLU A 111 0.78 6.03 5.98
C GLU A 111 0.81 6.70 4.59
N ALA A 112 1.88 6.50 3.79
CA ALA A 112 1.95 6.97 2.40
C ALA A 112 0.98 6.27 1.43
N GLY A 113 0.02 5.48 1.92
CA GLY A 113 -0.91 4.68 1.09
C GLY A 113 -0.50 3.21 0.93
N LYS A 114 0.59 2.78 1.57
CA LYS A 114 0.85 1.36 1.86
C LYS A 114 -0.11 0.94 2.96
N THR A 115 -0.75 -0.21 2.81
CA THR A 115 -1.55 -0.84 3.88
C THR A 115 -0.79 -0.71 5.20
N GLU A 116 -1.41 -0.05 6.18
CA GLU A 116 -0.82 0.62 7.36
C GLU A 116 0.54 0.12 7.89
N ALA A 117 1.38 1.08 8.33
CA ALA A 117 2.50 0.99 9.27
C ALA A 117 3.13 -0.40 9.51
N SER A 118 3.59 -1.06 8.44
CA SER A 118 4.24 -2.36 8.58
C SER A 118 5.68 -2.18 9.05
N LYS A 119 5.92 -2.48 10.33
CA LYS A 119 7.26 -2.55 10.96
C LYS A 119 8.07 -3.81 10.54
N PHE A 120 7.73 -4.36 9.38
CA PHE A 120 8.35 -5.51 8.75
C PHE A 120 8.09 -5.43 7.25
N GLY A 121 8.99 -5.99 6.44
CA GLY A 121 8.77 -6.16 5.00
C GLY A 121 7.80 -7.30 4.76
N LYS A 122 6.75 -7.06 3.97
CA LYS A 122 5.78 -8.08 3.58
C LYS A 122 5.95 -8.38 2.09
N TYR A 123 6.26 -9.63 1.78
CA TYR A 123 6.25 -10.17 0.42
C TYR A 123 5.00 -11.04 0.27
N MET A 124 4.29 -10.86 -0.83
CA MET A 124 3.13 -11.66 -1.18
C MET A 124 3.28 -12.05 -2.64
N ASP A 125 3.18 -13.34 -2.93
CA ASP A 125 3.12 -13.85 -4.29
C ASP A 125 1.75 -14.50 -4.54
N ILE A 126 1.41 -14.58 -5.83
CA ILE A 126 0.28 -15.32 -6.36
C ILE A 126 0.88 -16.22 -7.42
N GLU A 127 0.70 -17.53 -7.24
CA GLU A 127 1.28 -18.55 -8.08
C GLU A 127 0.29 -18.95 -9.17
N PHE A 128 0.77 -19.03 -10.40
CA PHE A 128 0.02 -19.48 -11.57
C PHE A 128 0.74 -20.67 -12.21
N ASP A 129 -0.02 -21.58 -12.82
CA ASP A 129 0.58 -22.56 -13.71
C ASP A 129 0.93 -21.93 -15.08
N PHE A 130 1.65 -22.66 -15.92
CA PHE A 130 2.02 -22.20 -17.28
C PHE A 130 0.82 -22.00 -18.23
N LYS A 131 -0.39 -22.39 -17.82
CA LYS A 131 -1.62 -22.13 -18.58
C LYS A 131 -2.34 -20.86 -18.09
N GLY A 132 -1.90 -20.28 -16.98
CA GLY A 132 -2.49 -19.12 -16.34
C GLY A 132 -3.55 -19.44 -15.29
N ASP A 133 -3.70 -20.70 -14.88
CA ASP A 133 -4.61 -21.09 -13.80
C ASP A 133 -3.97 -20.79 -12.44
N PRO A 134 -4.67 -20.12 -11.50
CA PRO A 134 -4.12 -19.81 -10.19
C PRO A 134 -3.97 -21.08 -9.34
N LEU A 135 -2.77 -21.30 -8.80
CA LEU A 135 -2.42 -22.43 -7.95
C LEU A 135 -2.55 -22.12 -6.46
N GLY A 136 -2.21 -20.88 -6.08
CA GLY A 136 -2.16 -20.47 -4.69
C GLY A 136 -1.43 -19.15 -4.50
N GLY A 137 -0.90 -18.96 -3.30
CA GLY A 137 -0.06 -17.80 -2.97
C GLY A 137 0.55 -17.94 -1.59
N VAL A 138 1.68 -17.26 -1.39
CA VAL A 138 2.50 -17.31 -0.19
C VAL A 138 2.68 -15.90 0.36
N ILE A 139 2.59 -15.79 1.69
CA ILE A 139 2.92 -14.56 2.41
C ILE A 139 4.21 -14.79 3.18
N SER A 140 5.26 -14.06 2.84
CA SER A 140 6.55 -14.10 3.52
C SER A 140 6.83 -12.79 4.26
N ASN A 141 7.18 -12.90 5.54
CA ASN A 141 7.49 -11.76 6.39
C ASN A 141 9.00 -11.64 6.60
N TYR A 142 9.55 -10.47 6.33
CA TYR A 142 10.98 -10.17 6.42
C TYR A 142 11.25 -9.02 7.39
N LEU A 143 12.45 -9.01 7.98
CA LEU A 143 12.98 -7.87 8.74
C LEU A 143 12.06 -7.38 9.88
N LEU A 144 11.42 -8.29 10.61
CA LEU A 144 10.68 -7.94 11.81
C LEU A 144 11.62 -7.23 12.81
N GLU A 145 11.20 -6.05 13.29
CA GLU A 145 11.93 -5.25 14.28
C GLU A 145 11.92 -5.91 15.68
N LYS A 146 12.64 -7.02 15.85
CA LYS A 146 12.65 -7.82 17.10
C LYS A 146 13.12 -7.04 18.32
N SER A 147 14.01 -6.06 18.14
CA SER A 147 14.49 -5.18 19.21
C SER A 147 13.35 -4.43 19.92
N ARG A 148 12.29 -4.07 19.19
CA ARG A 148 11.11 -3.37 19.73
C ARG A 148 10.36 -4.18 20.78
N VAL A 149 10.43 -5.51 20.72
CA VAL A 149 9.75 -6.38 21.70
C VAL A 149 10.30 -6.12 23.10
N VAL A 150 11.61 -5.94 23.22
CA VAL A 150 12.30 -5.84 24.51
C VAL A 150 12.57 -4.40 24.95
N LYS A 151 12.67 -3.46 24.01
CA LYS A 151 12.96 -2.06 24.30
C LYS A 151 12.36 -1.14 23.25
N GLN A 152 11.67 -0.09 23.71
CA GLN A 152 11.08 0.93 22.84
C GLN A 152 11.76 2.29 23.07
N PRO A 153 11.92 3.09 22.01
CA PRO A 153 12.26 4.51 22.16
C PRO A 153 11.21 5.25 23.00
N ARG A 154 11.62 6.32 23.68
CA ARG A 154 10.71 7.15 24.48
C ARG A 154 9.64 7.76 23.57
N GLY A 155 8.37 7.61 23.97
CA GLY A 155 7.22 8.08 23.19
C GLY A 155 6.69 7.07 22.16
N GLU A 156 7.38 5.95 21.95
CA GLU A 156 6.91 4.89 21.05
C GLU A 156 6.25 3.74 21.79
N ARG A 157 5.38 3.01 21.07
CA ARG A 157 4.74 1.79 21.56
C ARG A 157 5.48 0.52 21.12
N ASN A 158 5.23 -0.55 21.85
CA ASN A 158 5.47 -1.91 21.38
C ASN A 158 4.45 -2.28 20.27
N PHE A 159 4.46 -3.52 19.78
CA PHE A 159 3.48 -4.00 18.80
C PHE A 159 2.04 -3.95 19.34
N HIS A 160 1.08 -3.67 18.45
CA HIS A 160 -0.33 -3.45 18.80
C HIS A 160 -0.95 -4.62 19.56
N ILE A 161 -0.58 -5.86 19.22
CA ILE A 161 -1.16 -7.07 19.81
C ILE A 161 -1.07 -7.09 21.33
N PHE A 162 0.00 -6.55 21.93
CA PHE A 162 0.15 -6.51 23.39
C PHE A 162 -0.90 -5.60 24.06
N TYR A 163 -1.14 -4.42 23.47
CA TYR A 163 -2.13 -3.47 23.98
C TYR A 163 -3.56 -3.96 23.73
N GLN A 164 -3.79 -4.58 22.56
CA GLN A 164 -5.06 -5.17 22.15
C GLN A 164 -5.47 -6.33 23.06
N ILE A 165 -4.57 -7.28 23.35
CA ILE A 165 -4.87 -8.40 24.26
C ILE A 165 -5.25 -7.88 25.64
N LEU A 166 -4.42 -7.00 26.23
CA LEU A 166 -4.68 -6.51 27.59
C LEU A 166 -5.99 -5.70 27.65
N SER A 167 -6.28 -4.89 26.63
CA SER A 167 -7.48 -4.04 26.62
C SER A 167 -8.76 -4.78 26.24
N GLY A 168 -8.68 -5.76 25.34
CA GLY A 168 -9.85 -6.36 24.68
C GLY A 168 -10.17 -7.80 25.05
N ALA A 169 -9.24 -8.54 25.66
CA ALA A 169 -9.49 -9.92 26.05
C ALA A 169 -10.38 -10.03 27.29
N SER A 170 -11.17 -11.11 27.40
CA SER A 170 -11.98 -11.36 28.60
C SER A 170 -11.12 -11.67 29.81
N GLU A 171 -11.65 -11.42 31.02
CA GLU A 171 -10.93 -11.73 32.27
C GLU A 171 -10.53 -13.20 32.36
N ASP A 172 -11.42 -14.12 31.94
CA ASP A 172 -11.11 -15.55 31.89
C ASP A 172 -9.91 -15.86 30.97
N PHE A 173 -9.79 -15.15 29.84
CA PHE A 173 -8.68 -15.34 28.90
C PHE A 173 -7.38 -14.78 29.47
N LEU A 174 -7.43 -13.60 30.08
CA LEU A 174 -6.29 -13.00 30.77
C LEU A 174 -5.82 -13.88 31.93
N CYS A 175 -6.74 -14.42 32.73
CA CYS A 175 -6.45 -15.33 33.83
C CYS A 175 -5.75 -16.62 33.34
N LYS A 176 -6.24 -17.23 32.25
CA LYS A 176 -5.60 -18.40 31.62
C LYS A 176 -4.17 -18.10 31.16
N LEU A 177 -3.93 -16.90 30.64
CA LEU A 177 -2.60 -16.45 30.22
C LEU A 177 -1.74 -15.89 31.37
N ARG A 178 -2.29 -15.82 32.59
CA ARG A 178 -1.66 -15.19 33.77
C ARG A 178 -1.26 -13.73 33.51
N LEU A 179 -2.11 -13.01 32.78
CA LEU A 179 -1.97 -11.60 32.49
C LEU A 179 -2.92 -10.80 33.37
N GLU A 180 -2.46 -9.63 33.78
CA GLU A 180 -3.26 -8.59 34.42
C GLU A 180 -3.46 -7.41 33.48
N ARG A 181 -4.66 -6.81 33.50
CA ARG A 181 -5.01 -5.62 32.71
C ARG A 181 -4.42 -4.35 33.33
N ASP A 182 -3.10 -4.32 33.41
CA ASP A 182 -2.34 -3.16 33.89
C ASP A 182 -1.00 -3.09 33.15
N PHE A 183 -0.85 -2.06 32.32
CA PHE A 183 0.37 -1.85 31.53
C PHE A 183 1.61 -1.62 32.41
N SER A 184 1.45 -1.08 33.62
CA SER A 184 2.56 -0.76 34.52
C SER A 184 3.29 -1.99 35.04
N ARG A 185 2.64 -3.15 34.99
CA ARG A 185 3.19 -4.42 35.45
C ARG A 185 4.17 -5.06 34.47
N TYR A 186 4.30 -4.53 33.25
CA TYR A 186 5.11 -5.13 32.20
C TYR A 186 6.21 -4.17 31.73
N ASN A 187 7.47 -4.52 32.01
CA ASN A 187 8.65 -3.75 31.58
C ASN A 187 8.75 -3.57 30.06
N TYR A 188 8.10 -4.44 29.28
CA TYR A 188 8.10 -4.38 27.82
C TYR A 188 7.02 -3.48 27.24
N LEU A 189 6.20 -2.84 28.08
CA LEU A 189 5.16 -1.91 27.65
C LEU A 189 5.50 -0.50 28.12
N GLY A 190 5.53 0.45 27.20
CA GLY A 190 5.66 1.86 27.52
C GLY A 190 4.38 2.38 28.17
N LEU A 191 4.45 2.81 29.43
CA LEU A 191 3.35 3.42 30.19
C LEU A 191 2.88 4.73 29.56
N ASP A 192 3.82 5.62 29.25
CA ASP A 192 3.54 6.96 28.72
C ASP A 192 2.91 6.94 27.32
N SER A 193 3.14 5.85 26.58
CA SER A 193 2.66 5.68 25.21
C SER A 193 1.51 4.69 25.11
N ALA A 194 0.97 4.16 26.21
CA ALA A 194 0.04 3.03 26.14
C ALA A 194 -1.25 3.32 25.37
N LYS A 195 -1.80 4.53 25.49
CA LYS A 195 -2.99 4.98 24.76
C LYS A 195 -2.61 5.89 23.60
N VAL A 196 -3.19 5.64 22.44
CA VAL A 196 -3.03 6.45 21.23
C VAL A 196 -4.37 7.08 20.87
N ASN A 197 -4.35 8.38 20.57
CA ASN A 197 -5.57 9.09 20.16
C ASN A 197 -6.15 8.48 18.89
N GLY A 198 -7.46 8.22 18.89
CA GLY A 198 -8.17 7.63 17.75
C GLY A 198 -8.03 6.11 17.61
N VAL A 199 -7.32 5.43 18.51
CA VAL A 199 -7.14 3.96 18.48
C VAL A 199 -7.90 3.31 19.64
N ASP A 200 -8.87 2.45 19.32
CA ASP A 200 -9.54 1.58 20.28
C ASP A 200 -8.92 0.17 20.23
N ASP A 201 -7.93 -0.07 21.09
CA ASP A 201 -7.23 -1.36 21.17
C ASP A 201 -8.18 -2.52 21.54
N ALA A 202 -9.26 -2.27 22.28
CA ALA A 202 -10.23 -3.31 22.64
C ALA A 202 -11.14 -3.69 21.46
N ALA A 203 -11.61 -2.71 20.69
CA ALA A 203 -12.32 -2.96 19.44
C ALA A 203 -11.45 -3.65 18.41
N ASN A 204 -10.21 -3.19 18.24
CA ASN A 204 -9.25 -3.78 17.32
C ASN A 204 -8.94 -5.23 17.68
N PHE A 205 -8.84 -5.58 18.96
CA PHE A 205 -8.66 -6.98 19.38
C PHE A 205 -9.82 -7.88 18.93
N ARG A 206 -11.07 -7.39 19.02
CA ARG A 206 -12.25 -8.14 18.54
C ARG A 206 -12.18 -8.36 17.02
N THR A 207 -11.78 -7.34 16.27
CA THR A 207 -11.59 -7.43 14.82
C THR A 207 -10.50 -8.46 14.47
N VAL A 208 -9.33 -8.41 15.13
CA VAL A 208 -8.24 -9.37 14.92
C VAL A 208 -8.71 -10.80 15.19
N ARG A 209 -9.36 -11.02 16.34
CA ARG A 209 -9.87 -12.35 16.71
C ARG A 209 -10.94 -12.88 15.75
N ASN A 210 -11.80 -12.00 15.23
CA ASN A 210 -12.79 -12.40 14.23
C ASN A 210 -12.13 -12.78 12.90
N ASN A 211 -11.11 -12.02 12.47
CA ASN A 211 -10.37 -12.33 11.25
C ASN A 211 -9.58 -13.63 11.35
N GLU A 212 -9.02 -13.97 12.52
CA GLU A 212 -8.37 -15.27 12.76
C GLU A 212 -9.31 -16.47 12.60
N VAL A 213 -10.62 -16.31 12.79
CA VAL A 213 -11.60 -17.39 12.61
C VAL A 213 -12.00 -17.57 11.15
N VAL A 214 -11.76 -16.56 10.31
CA VAL A 214 -12.12 -16.56 8.88
C VAL A 214 -11.00 -17.11 8.00
N LEU A 215 -9.76 -17.15 8.51
CA LEU A 215 -8.58 -17.73 7.86
C LEU A 215 -8.41 -19.22 8.21
#